data_AF-B4FCT7-F1
#
_entry.id   AF-B4FCT7-F1
#
_cell.length_a   1.000
_cell.length_b   1.000
_cell.length_c   1.000
_cell.angle_alpha   90.00
_cell.angle_beta   90.00
_cell.angle_gamma   90.00
#
_symmetry.space_group_name_H-M   'P 1'
#
loop_
_entity.id
_entity.type
_entity.pdbx_description
1 polymer ?
#
loop_
_entity_poly.entity_id
_entity_poly.type
_entity_poly.pdbx_seq_one_letter_code
_entity_poly.pdbx_strand_id
1 'polypeptide(L)'
;MSSMATKLFNTAEVESSDAQALVADMRKAIGTMKSLAVDFERDGKSDKVKKLEETVLELVASYEDCAAMAQAIKAVPGVYQSSDQPTDFKTLIGVEASKIREASSASQQNHPLFRQFRESVWNVHHAGQPMPGEEQEDIVMTSTQMSILNVTCPLTGKPVIELMNPVRWYAYNSVLYSL
;
A
#
# COMPACT_ATOMS: atom_id res chain seq x y z
N MET A 1 6.41 -29.72 -15.92
CA MET A 1 5.80 -28.52 -16.55
C MET A 1 6.10 -28.55 -18.04
N SER A 2 5.10 -28.32 -18.89
CA SER A 2 5.30 -28.22 -20.35
C SER A 2 6.27 -27.07 -20.66
N SER A 3 7.17 -27.26 -21.64
CA SER A 3 8.13 -26.23 -22.11
C SER A 3 7.44 -24.88 -22.40
N MET A 4 6.18 -24.91 -22.85
CA MET A 4 5.39 -23.70 -23.13
C MET A 4 4.91 -22.98 -21.87
N ALA A 5 4.53 -23.72 -20.82
CA ALA A 5 4.11 -23.13 -19.55
C ALA A 5 5.27 -22.39 -18.86
N THR A 6 6.48 -22.97 -18.92
CA THR A 6 7.69 -22.32 -18.40
C THR A 6 8.05 -21.06 -19.18
N LYS A 7 7.90 -21.08 -20.52
CA LYS A 7 8.10 -19.88 -21.35
C LYS A 7 7.12 -18.78 -21.00
N LEU A 8 5.83 -19.10 -20.88
CA LEU A 8 4.79 -18.14 -20.49
C LEU A 8 5.10 -17.49 -19.14
N PHE A 9 5.48 -18.30 -18.14
CA PHE A 9 5.84 -17.81 -16.82
C PHE A 9 7.03 -16.84 -16.86
N ASN A 10 8.12 -17.23 -17.55
CA ASN A 10 9.30 -16.39 -17.65
C ASN A 10 9.02 -15.07 -18.38
N THR A 11 8.25 -15.10 -19.47
CA THR A 11 7.85 -13.88 -20.18
C THR A 11 6.99 -12.98 -19.31
N ALA A 12 6.01 -13.55 -18.59
CA ALA A 12 5.16 -12.78 -17.68
C ALA A 12 5.96 -12.16 -16.52
N GLU A 13 6.96 -12.85 -15.97
CA GLU A 13 7.84 -12.29 -14.94
C GLU A 13 8.67 -11.12 -15.47
N VAL A 14 9.24 -11.22 -16.67
CA VAL A 14 10.00 -10.13 -17.29
C VAL A 14 9.10 -8.92 -17.55
N GLU A 15 7.96 -9.12 -18.21
CA GLU A 15 7.01 -8.04 -18.51
C GLU A 15 6.44 -7.39 -17.24
N SER A 16 6.13 -8.20 -16.22
CA SER A 16 5.68 -7.69 -14.92
C SER A 16 6.78 -6.88 -14.23
N SER A 17 8.04 -7.34 -14.28
CA SER A 17 9.19 -6.62 -13.74
C SER A 17 9.37 -5.25 -14.39
N ASP A 18 9.28 -5.18 -15.72
CA ASP A 18 9.40 -3.93 -16.47
C ASP A 18 8.26 -2.97 -16.13
N ALA A 19 7.02 -3.47 -16.04
CA ALA A 19 5.87 -2.68 -15.59
C ALA A 19 6.02 -2.19 -14.14
N GLN A 20 6.59 -3.02 -13.24
CA GLN A 20 6.88 -2.61 -11.86
C GLN A 20 7.97 -1.53 -11.78
N ALA A 21 8.97 -1.56 -12.67
CA ALA A 21 9.97 -0.50 -12.77
C ALA A 21 9.31 0.84 -13.13
N LEU A 22 8.39 0.85 -14.10
CA LEU A 22 7.61 2.05 -14.44
C LEU A 22 6.79 2.56 -13.24
N VAL A 23 6.12 1.66 -12.51
CA VAL A 23 5.36 2.02 -11.28
C VAL A 23 6.27 2.67 -10.23
N ALA A 24 7.50 2.18 -10.08
CA ALA A 24 8.49 2.78 -9.19
C ALA A 24 8.92 4.19 -9.65
N ASP A 25 9.13 4.38 -10.96
CA ASP A 25 9.45 5.68 -11.54
C ASP A 25 8.30 6.69 -11.37
N MET A 26 7.05 6.26 -11.54
CA MET A 26 5.87 7.09 -11.28
C MET A 26 5.81 7.53 -9.81
N ARG A 27 6.06 6.62 -8.87
CA ARG A 27 6.13 6.96 -7.43
C ARG A 27 7.23 7.98 -7.14
N LYS A 28 8.38 7.84 -7.79
CA LYS A 28 9.49 8.81 -7.69
C LYS A 28 9.12 10.17 -8.26
N ALA A 29 8.41 10.20 -9.38
CA ALA A 29 7.89 11.43 -9.98
C ALA A 29 6.92 12.14 -9.01
N ILE A 30 5.97 11.41 -8.41
CA ILE A 30 5.07 11.95 -7.37
C ILE A 30 5.87 12.54 -6.20
N GLY A 31 6.91 11.83 -5.74
CA GLY A 31 7.80 12.33 -4.69
C GLY A 31 8.52 13.63 -5.06
N THR A 32 8.94 13.77 -6.31
CA THR A 32 9.59 14.99 -6.82
C THR A 32 8.59 16.15 -6.90
N MET A 33 7.38 15.89 -7.41
CA MET A 33 6.29 16.88 -7.46
C MET A 33 5.91 17.36 -6.06
N LYS A 34 5.88 16.45 -5.07
CA LYS A 34 5.64 16.81 -3.66
C LYS A 34 6.68 17.80 -3.13
N SER A 35 7.97 17.51 -3.32
CA SER A 35 9.04 18.42 -2.90
C SER A 35 8.92 19.79 -3.59
N LEU A 36 8.59 19.79 -4.89
CA LEU A 36 8.36 21.03 -5.64
C LEU A 36 7.14 21.82 -5.14
N ALA A 37 6.06 21.14 -4.76
CA ALA A 37 4.87 21.77 -4.17
C ALA A 37 5.21 22.48 -2.86
N VAL A 38 6.01 21.84 -2.00
CA VAL A 38 6.50 22.44 -0.75
C VAL A 38 7.29 23.72 -1.01
N ASP A 39 8.17 23.72 -2.01
CA ASP A 39 8.95 24.90 -2.37
C ASP A 39 8.06 26.03 -2.94
N PHE A 40 7.07 25.70 -3.77
CA PHE A 40 6.10 26.69 -4.25
C PHE A 40 5.22 27.26 -3.14
N GLU A 41 4.84 26.46 -2.15
CA GLU A 41 4.05 26.91 -1.02
C GLU A 41 4.85 27.86 -0.11
N ARG A 42 6.15 27.59 0.09
CA ARG A 42 7.07 28.50 0.79
C ARG A 42 7.22 29.85 0.07
N ASP A 43 7.23 29.82 -1.26
CA ASP A 43 7.30 31.00 -2.11
C ASP A 43 5.95 31.74 -2.26
N GLY A 44 4.87 31.25 -1.65
CA GLY A 44 3.52 31.83 -1.77
C GLY A 44 2.90 31.69 -3.16
N LYS A 45 3.33 30.70 -3.95
CA LYS A 45 2.87 30.45 -5.33
C LYS A 45 1.72 29.44 -5.37
N SER A 46 0.62 29.74 -4.67
CA SER A 46 -0.52 28.82 -4.49
C SER A 46 -1.14 28.34 -5.80
N ASP A 47 -1.15 29.16 -6.86
CA ASP A 47 -1.64 28.76 -8.18
C ASP A 47 -0.86 27.57 -8.77
N LYS A 48 0.45 27.54 -8.55
CA LYS A 48 1.32 26.45 -9.02
C LYS A 48 1.15 25.20 -8.17
N VAL A 49 0.95 25.36 -6.86
CA VAL A 49 0.66 24.25 -5.95
C VAL A 49 -0.62 23.55 -6.37
N LYS A 50 -1.70 24.30 -6.64
CA LYS A 50 -2.97 23.75 -7.10
C LYS A 50 -2.84 23.00 -8.44
N LYS A 51 -2.12 23.58 -9.40
CA LYS A 51 -1.84 22.89 -10.68
C LYS A 51 -1.08 21.58 -10.46
N LEU A 52 -0.11 21.58 -9.54
CA LEU A 52 0.67 20.39 -9.23
C LEU A 52 -0.18 19.32 -8.54
N GLU A 53 -1.08 19.74 -7.64
CA GLU A 53 -2.06 18.86 -7.00
C GLU A 53 -2.95 18.13 -8.02
N GLU A 54 -3.52 18.86 -8.99
CA GLU A 54 -4.31 18.27 -10.09
C GLU A 54 -3.49 17.24 -10.87
N THR A 55 -2.24 17.57 -11.22
CA THR A 55 -1.37 16.63 -11.96
C THR A 55 -0.96 15.41 -11.14
N VAL A 56 -0.77 15.55 -9.82
CA VAL A 56 -0.43 14.43 -8.94
C VAL A 56 -1.64 13.50 -8.79
N LEU A 57 -2.86 14.04 -8.74
CA LEU A 57 -4.08 13.25 -8.70
C LEU A 57 -4.23 12.36 -9.96
N GLU A 58 -4.01 12.92 -11.14
CA GLU A 58 -4.01 12.17 -12.41
C GLU A 58 -2.88 11.12 -12.48
N LEU A 59 -1.69 11.48 -11.98
CA LEU A 59 -0.55 10.56 -11.96
C LEU A 59 -0.77 9.40 -10.97
N VAL A 60 -1.43 9.65 -9.84
CA VAL A 60 -1.81 8.62 -8.87
C VAL A 60 -2.81 7.64 -9.48
N ALA A 61 -3.83 8.15 -10.18
CA ALA A 61 -4.78 7.30 -10.91
C ALA A 61 -4.07 6.39 -11.92
N SER A 62 -3.16 6.97 -12.71
CA SER A 62 -2.36 6.22 -13.68
C SER A 62 -1.43 5.21 -13.01
N TYR A 63 -0.88 5.55 -11.84
CA TYR A 63 -0.03 4.67 -11.04
C TYR A 63 -0.79 3.43 -10.55
N GLU A 64 -2.02 3.59 -10.06
CA GLU A 64 -2.88 2.49 -9.64
C GLU A 64 -3.20 1.55 -10.80
N ASP A 65 -3.53 2.13 -11.98
CA ASP A 65 -3.80 1.36 -13.18
C ASP A 65 -2.58 0.55 -13.64
N CYS A 66 -1.40 1.18 -13.69
CA CYS A 66 -0.16 0.49 -14.03
C CYS A 66 0.20 -0.60 -13.01
N ALA A 67 0.00 -0.35 -11.72
CA ALA A 67 0.25 -1.33 -10.66
C ALA A 67 -0.69 -2.54 -10.79
N ALA A 68 -1.99 -2.31 -11.03
CA ALA A 68 -2.96 -3.36 -11.23
C ALA A 68 -2.63 -4.20 -12.48
N MET A 69 -2.21 -3.56 -13.58
CA MET A 69 -1.80 -4.27 -14.79
C MET A 69 -0.52 -5.10 -14.57
N ALA A 70 0.49 -4.55 -13.89
CA ALA A 70 1.73 -5.28 -13.59
C ALA A 70 1.46 -6.55 -12.76
N GLN A 71 0.54 -6.46 -11.79
CA GLN A 71 0.10 -7.60 -10.98
C GLN A 71 -0.73 -8.60 -11.81
N ALA A 72 -1.62 -8.11 -12.68
CA ALA A 72 -2.42 -8.96 -13.55
C ALA A 72 -1.54 -9.79 -14.49
N ILE A 73 -0.53 -9.18 -15.14
CA ILE A 73 0.43 -9.86 -16.00
C ILE A 73 1.12 -11.00 -15.24
N LYS A 74 1.52 -10.76 -14.00
CA LYS A 74 2.15 -11.77 -13.14
C LYS A 74 1.23 -12.92 -12.77
N ALA A 75 -0.07 -12.64 -12.60
CA ALA A 75 -1.07 -13.63 -12.20
C ALA A 75 -1.54 -14.52 -13.36
N VAL A 76 -1.53 -14.01 -14.60
CA VAL A 76 -2.03 -14.72 -15.80
C VAL A 76 -1.49 -16.15 -15.96
N PRO A 77 -0.18 -16.44 -15.83
CA PRO A 77 0.33 -17.81 -15.96
C PRO A 77 -0.30 -18.81 -14.98
N GLY A 78 -0.74 -18.35 -13.79
CA GLY A 78 -1.39 -19.20 -12.79
C GLY A 78 -2.85 -19.51 -13.09
N VAL A 79 -3.52 -18.64 -13.85
CA VAL A 79 -4.94 -18.79 -14.25
C VAL A 79 -5.06 -19.44 -15.63
N TYR A 80 -4.00 -19.38 -16.44
CA TYR A 80 -3.98 -19.92 -17.79
C TYR A 80 -4.18 -21.43 -17.83
N GLN A 81 -5.19 -21.87 -18.59
CA GLN A 81 -5.41 -23.28 -18.93
C GLN A 81 -5.16 -23.48 -20.42
N SER A 82 -4.30 -24.45 -20.75
CA SER A 82 -4.03 -24.79 -22.15
C SER A 82 -5.27 -25.38 -22.80
N SER A 83 -5.68 -24.83 -23.94
CA SER A 83 -6.77 -25.34 -24.78
C SER A 83 -6.34 -25.40 -26.24
N ASP A 84 -7.10 -26.13 -27.06
CA ASP A 84 -6.85 -26.22 -28.50
C ASP A 84 -7.22 -24.93 -29.27
N GLN A 85 -7.85 -23.95 -28.59
CA GLN A 85 -8.19 -22.65 -29.20
C GLN A 85 -7.17 -21.56 -28.87
N PRO A 86 -6.95 -20.60 -29.79
CA PRO A 86 -6.15 -19.42 -29.52
C PRO A 86 -6.67 -18.67 -28.29
N THR A 87 -5.78 -18.36 -27.36
CA THR A 87 -6.13 -17.62 -26.14
C THR A 87 -5.97 -16.13 -26.38
N ASP A 88 -6.99 -15.35 -26.01
CA ASP A 88 -6.90 -13.89 -25.99
C ASP A 88 -6.33 -13.42 -24.64
N PHE A 89 -5.01 -13.24 -24.61
CA PHE A 89 -4.32 -12.76 -23.41
C PHE A 89 -4.71 -11.34 -23.01
N LYS A 90 -5.18 -10.51 -23.95
CA LYS A 90 -5.59 -9.13 -23.66
C LYS A 90 -6.83 -9.12 -22.77
N THR A 91 -7.83 -9.94 -23.10
CA THR A 91 -9.04 -10.07 -22.27
C THR A 91 -8.74 -10.75 -20.94
N LEU A 92 -7.87 -11.77 -20.91
CA LEU A 92 -7.48 -12.45 -19.68
C LEU A 92 -6.77 -11.50 -18.68
N ILE A 93 -5.79 -10.73 -19.16
CA ILE A 93 -5.11 -9.70 -18.35
C ILE A 93 -6.11 -8.64 -17.89
N GLY A 94 -7.01 -8.20 -18.77
CA GLY A 94 -8.04 -7.22 -18.44
C GLY A 94 -8.96 -7.68 -17.31
N VAL A 95 -9.45 -8.93 -17.37
CA VAL A 95 -10.29 -9.54 -16.32
C VAL A 95 -9.53 -9.60 -14.99
N GLU A 96 -8.27 -10.04 -15.01
CA GLU A 96 -7.48 -10.15 -13.79
C GLU A 96 -7.15 -8.78 -13.19
N ALA A 97 -6.87 -7.78 -14.02
CA ALA A 97 -6.65 -6.41 -13.59
C ALA A 97 -7.92 -5.78 -12.99
N SER A 98 -9.12 -6.11 -13.49
CA SER A 98 -10.38 -5.67 -12.89
C SER A 98 -10.58 -6.26 -11.49
N LYS A 99 -10.29 -7.55 -11.29
CA LYS A 99 -10.35 -8.18 -9.95
C LYS A 99 -9.41 -7.51 -8.96
N ILE A 100 -8.19 -7.18 -9.39
CA ILE A 100 -7.21 -6.49 -8.56
C ILE A 100 -7.70 -5.09 -8.19
N ARG A 101 -8.31 -4.36 -9.14
CA ARG A 101 -8.90 -3.04 -8.89
C ARG A 101 -10.07 -3.09 -7.91
N GLU A 102 -10.97 -4.07 -8.06
CA GLU A 102 -12.10 -4.27 -7.15
C GLU A 102 -11.64 -4.52 -5.71
N ALA A 103 -10.50 -5.19 -5.51
CA ALA A 103 -9.90 -5.41 -4.19
C ALA A 103 -9.26 -4.14 -3.60
N SER A 104 -8.95 -3.13 -4.41
CA SER A 104 -8.19 -1.92 -4.03
C SER A 104 -9.09 -0.70 -3.85
N SER A 105 -10.27 -0.86 -3.24
CA SER A 105 -11.39 0.10 -3.18
C SER A 105 -11.15 1.45 -2.45
N ALA A 106 -9.93 1.98 -2.42
CA ALA A 106 -9.64 3.32 -1.95
C ALA A 106 -10.12 4.34 -3.00
N SER A 107 -10.78 5.42 -2.56
CA SER A 107 -11.03 6.56 -3.44
C SER A 107 -9.69 7.24 -3.77
N GLN A 108 -9.54 7.77 -4.99
CA GLN A 108 -8.30 8.44 -5.43
C GLN A 108 -7.85 9.57 -4.48
N GLN A 109 -8.80 10.27 -3.84
CA GLN A 109 -8.52 11.33 -2.87
C GLN A 109 -7.97 10.80 -1.53
N ASN A 110 -8.27 9.54 -1.19
CA ASN A 110 -7.80 8.86 0.00
C ASN A 110 -6.55 8.01 -0.29
N HIS A 111 -5.99 8.08 -1.51
CA HIS A 111 -4.80 7.33 -1.83
C HIS A 111 -3.60 7.82 -0.99
N PRO A 112 -2.82 6.93 -0.34
CA PRO A 112 -1.77 7.32 0.60
C PRO A 112 -0.73 8.28 0.02
N LEU A 113 -0.38 8.13 -1.27
CA LEU A 113 0.58 9.03 -1.93
C LEU A 113 0.01 10.44 -2.11
N PHE A 114 -1.28 10.56 -2.44
CA PHE A 114 -1.93 11.86 -2.64
C PHE A 114 -2.17 12.56 -1.30
N ARG A 115 -2.53 11.78 -0.27
CA ARG A 115 -2.62 12.28 1.10
C ARG A 115 -1.28 12.83 1.60
N GLN A 116 -0.21 12.06 1.47
CA GLN A 116 1.13 12.50 1.86
C GLN A 116 1.57 13.77 1.12
N PHE A 117 1.15 13.91 -0.14
CA PHE A 117 1.38 15.13 -0.91
C PHE A 117 0.70 16.33 -0.24
N ARG A 118 -0.62 16.24 0.03
CA ARG A 118 -1.39 17.33 0.66
C ARG A 118 -0.88 17.67 2.06
N GLU A 119 -0.58 16.66 2.88
CA GLU A 119 0.02 16.85 4.21
C GLU A 119 1.35 17.60 4.15
N SER A 120 2.21 17.28 3.17
CA SER A 120 3.52 17.92 3.05
C SER A 120 3.40 19.41 2.71
N VAL A 121 2.42 19.76 1.87
CA VAL A 121 2.10 21.16 1.54
C VAL A 121 1.50 21.86 2.75
N TRP A 122 0.52 21.24 3.43
CA TRP A 122 -0.13 21.79 4.62
C TRP A 122 0.88 22.12 5.74
N ASN A 123 1.82 21.21 5.98
CA ASN A 123 2.85 21.34 7.01
C ASN A 123 3.80 22.54 6.81
N VAL A 124 3.81 23.19 5.64
CA VAL A 124 4.65 24.38 5.41
C VAL A 124 4.26 25.53 6.34
N HIS A 125 2.96 25.75 6.54
CA HIS A 125 2.45 26.85 7.37
C HIS A 125 1.71 26.38 8.63
N HIS A 126 1.43 25.07 8.73
CA HIS A 126 0.60 24.50 9.79
C HIS A 126 1.26 23.30 10.48
N ALA A 127 2.59 23.30 10.59
CA ALA A 127 3.35 22.20 11.20
C ALA A 127 2.80 21.83 12.59
N GLY A 128 2.50 20.54 12.77
CA GLY A 128 1.93 20.01 14.03
C GLY A 128 0.42 20.14 14.17
N GLN A 129 -0.27 20.73 13.18
CA GLN A 129 -1.73 20.74 13.10
C GLN A 129 -2.22 19.67 12.13
N PRO A 130 -3.26 18.89 12.47
CA PRO A 130 -3.86 17.95 11.53
C PRO A 130 -4.45 18.69 10.34
N MET A 131 -4.41 18.07 9.15
CA MET A 131 -4.98 18.66 7.95
C MET A 131 -6.52 18.71 8.05
N PRO A 132 -7.18 19.83 7.67
CA PRO A 132 -8.63 19.93 7.74
C PRO A 132 -9.32 18.89 6.85
N GLY A 133 -10.35 18.22 7.37
CA GLY A 133 -11.10 17.20 6.64
C GLY A 133 -10.58 15.76 6.80
N GLU A 134 -9.54 15.54 7.62
CA GLU A 134 -9.06 14.19 8.01
C GLU A 134 -9.65 13.67 9.32
N GLU A 135 -10.74 14.26 9.83
CA GLU A 135 -11.37 13.89 11.11
C GLU A 135 -11.99 12.48 11.16
N GLN A 136 -11.78 11.64 10.14
CA GLN A 136 -12.35 10.29 10.06
C GLN A 136 -11.33 9.21 9.62
N GLU A 137 -10.04 9.45 9.80
CA GLU A 137 -9.18 8.29 10.03
C GLU A 137 -9.30 7.89 11.48
N ASP A 138 -10.31 7.05 11.77
CA ASP A 138 -10.21 6.12 12.87
C ASP A 138 -8.78 5.60 12.86
N ILE A 139 -8.04 5.86 13.93
CA ILE A 139 -6.83 5.10 14.24
C ILE A 139 -7.34 3.66 14.30
N VAL A 140 -7.31 2.95 13.17
CA VAL A 140 -7.41 1.51 13.15
C VAL A 140 -6.11 1.12 13.81
N MET A 141 -6.19 0.98 15.14
CA MET A 141 -5.29 0.16 15.91
C MET A 141 -5.29 -1.16 15.17
N THR A 142 -4.33 -1.35 14.26
CA THR A 142 -3.99 -2.65 13.69
C THR A 142 -3.30 -3.41 14.82
N SER A 143 -4.07 -3.64 15.89
CA SER A 143 -3.84 -4.57 16.97
C SER A 143 -4.02 -6.00 16.43
N THR A 144 -3.36 -6.29 15.32
CA THR A 144 -3.30 -7.62 14.72
C THR A 144 -1.88 -8.05 14.40
N GLN A 145 -0.88 -7.24 14.77
CA GLN A 145 0.46 -7.76 15.04
C GLN A 145 0.75 -7.68 16.53
N MET A 146 0.15 -8.60 17.28
CA MET A 146 0.66 -9.01 18.59
C MET A 146 2.02 -9.68 18.39
N SER A 147 3.07 -8.89 18.19
CA SER A 147 4.45 -9.33 18.33
C SER A 147 5.34 -8.30 19.00
N ILE A 148 4.75 -7.30 19.68
CA ILE A 148 5.44 -6.66 20.81
C ILE A 148 5.43 -7.70 21.94
N LEU A 149 6.36 -8.65 21.88
CA LEU A 149 6.79 -9.37 23.06
C LEU A 149 7.33 -8.28 23.98
N ASN A 150 6.56 -7.86 25.00
CA ASN A 150 7.11 -7.05 26.09
C ASN A 150 8.22 -7.90 26.71
N VAL A 151 9.46 -7.70 26.25
CA VAL A 151 10.64 -8.46 26.69
C VAL A 151 10.99 -8.08 28.13
N THR A 152 10.40 -7.00 28.64
CA THR A 152 10.59 -6.43 29.96
C THR A 152 9.28 -6.45 30.75
N CYS A 153 9.36 -6.88 32.01
CA CYS A 153 8.25 -6.90 32.95
C CYS A 153 7.78 -5.48 33.29
N PRO A 154 6.50 -5.13 33.11
CA PRO A 154 6.01 -3.80 33.44
C PRO A 154 5.97 -3.50 34.95
N LEU A 155 6.03 -4.53 35.81
CA LEU A 155 6.03 -4.35 37.27
C LEU A 155 7.42 -4.20 37.87
N THR A 156 8.43 -4.86 37.28
CA THR A 156 9.79 -4.92 37.85
C THR A 156 10.85 -4.29 36.98
N GLY A 157 10.54 -3.96 35.72
CA GLY A 157 11.50 -3.43 34.75
C GLY A 157 12.58 -4.42 34.31
N LYS A 158 12.52 -5.68 34.76
CA LYS A 158 13.48 -6.73 34.42
C LYS A 158 13.09 -7.48 33.15
N PRO A 159 14.05 -8.01 32.37
CA PRO A 159 13.72 -8.85 31.23
C PRO A 159 13.00 -10.13 31.70
N VAL A 160 12.02 -10.60 30.92
CA VAL A 160 11.15 -11.74 31.28
C VAL A 160 11.95 -13.02 31.56
N ILE A 161 13.13 -13.17 30.95
CA ILE A 161 14.05 -14.30 31.18
C ILE A 161 14.67 -14.34 32.58
N GLU A 162 14.71 -13.21 33.29
CA GLU A 162 15.25 -13.09 34.65
C GLU A 162 14.17 -13.19 35.74
N LEU A 163 12.89 -13.32 35.34
CA LEU A 163 11.81 -13.51 36.29
C LEU A 163 11.76 -14.96 36.76
N MET A 164 11.74 -15.15 38.08
CA MET A 164 11.61 -16.48 38.68
C MET A 164 10.25 -17.14 38.38
N ASN A 165 9.20 -16.33 38.18
CA ASN A 165 7.84 -16.78 37.87
C ASN A 165 7.18 -15.87 36.82
N PRO A 166 7.46 -16.07 35.52
CA PRO A 166 6.84 -15.27 34.46
C PRO A 166 5.39 -15.70 34.25
N VAL A 167 4.43 -14.85 34.66
CA VAL A 167 3.00 -15.09 34.43
C VAL A 167 2.60 -14.48 33.09
N ARG A 168 2.10 -15.31 32.16
CA ARG A 168 1.45 -14.84 30.94
C ARG A 168 -0.06 -14.79 31.18
N TRP A 169 -0.67 -13.63 30.95
CA TRP A 169 -2.13 -13.54 30.96
C TRP A 169 -2.64 -14.16 29.65
N TYR A 170 -3.47 -15.20 29.75
CA TYR A 170 -4.35 -15.60 28.66
C TYR A 170 -5.69 -14.93 28.93
N ALA A 171 -6.23 -14.24 27.93
CA ALA A 171 -7.40 -13.41 28.12
C ALA A 171 -8.61 -14.16 28.64
N TYR A 172 -9.30 -13.50 29.58
CA TYR A 172 -10.65 -13.73 30.08
C TYR A 172 -11.49 -14.70 29.23
N ASN A 173 -11.64 -15.93 29.71
CA ASN A 173 -12.78 -16.76 29.34
C ASN A 173 -13.20 -17.63 30.53
N SER A 174 -14.47 -17.45 30.92
CA SER A 174 -15.28 -18.29 31.81
C SER A 174 -14.74 -18.67 33.21
N VAL A 175 -15.39 -18.09 34.20
CA VAL A 175 -15.57 -18.54 35.59
C VAL A 175 -15.90 -20.06 35.66
N LEU A 176 -15.05 -20.88 36.32
CA LEU A 176 -15.36 -21.86 37.41
C LEU A 176 -14.48 -23.13 37.51
N TYR A 177 -14.05 -23.37 38.76
CA TYR A 177 -13.55 -24.60 39.44
C TYR A 177 -12.23 -25.21 38.95
N SER A 178 -11.27 -25.47 39.85
CA SER A 178 -11.39 -26.58 40.83
C SER A 178 -10.49 -26.38 42.06
N LEU A 179 -10.98 -26.85 43.20
CA LEU A 179 -10.18 -27.26 44.37
C LEU A 179 -9.16 -28.34 43.98
#